data_AF-A0A6G0M6P6-F1
#
_entry.id   AF-A0A6G0M6P6-F1
#
_cell.length_a   1.000
_cell.length_b   1.000
_cell.length_c   1.000
_cell.angle_alpha   90.00
_cell.angle_beta   90.00
_cell.angle_gamma   90.00
#
_symmetry.space_group_name_H-M   'P 1'
#
loop_
_entity.id
_entity.type
_entity.pdbx_description
1 polymer ?
#
loop_
_entity_poly.entity_id
_entity_poly.type
_entity_poly.pdbx_seq_one_letter_code
_entity_poly.pdbx_strand_id
1 'polypeptide(L)'
;ETGWSSGGSQPKVGVASPADQAKYFSDLFHATRSLNFDFYWYFAFDTDFFSEIANDFGVFYVNGTLKSNFQQLTIRQRDPRAIRNVGSKQLLSESEDNVSMSSKSKDWVVQGQQVWFFHSATQQVRSKSSDRCLDAYQGWDGGIVHLYRCLDGEANQKWAFESSTGKLKHVTHKGFCLDTDPAQNNKVQLYGCSP
;
A
#
# COMPACT_ATOMS: atom_id res chain seq x y z
N GLU A 1 5.26 19.41 -4.59
CA GLU A 1 5.53 19.09 -6.01
C GLU A 1 5.24 17.61 -6.23
N THR A 2 4.47 17.26 -7.26
CA THR A 2 3.98 15.88 -7.53
C THR A 2 4.63 15.22 -8.75
N GLY A 3 5.63 15.86 -9.35
CA GLY A 3 6.34 15.38 -10.54
C GLY A 3 7.79 14.97 -10.27
N TRP A 4 8.39 14.32 -11.25
CA TRP A 4 9.82 14.01 -11.31
C TRP A 4 10.33 14.22 -12.73
N SER A 5 11.65 14.28 -12.84
CA SER A 5 12.37 14.32 -14.09
C SER A 5 12.25 13.01 -14.87
N SER A 6 11.61 13.05 -16.03
CA SER A 6 11.31 11.91 -16.89
C SER A 6 12.10 11.85 -18.20
N GLY A 7 12.95 12.85 -18.45
CA GLY A 7 13.68 13.04 -19.70
C GLY A 7 14.54 14.30 -19.65
N GLY A 8 14.66 15.00 -20.78
CA GLY A 8 15.46 16.23 -20.90
C GLY A 8 16.96 16.01 -21.07
N SER A 9 17.68 17.11 -21.27
CA SER A 9 19.12 17.14 -21.54
C SER A 9 19.97 17.68 -20.39
N GLN A 10 19.40 17.90 -19.19
CA GLN A 10 20.14 18.46 -18.07
C GLN A 10 20.99 17.39 -17.36
N PRO A 11 22.33 17.47 -17.42
CA PRO A 11 23.21 16.39 -16.96
C PRO A 11 23.26 16.24 -15.44
N LYS A 12 22.83 17.27 -14.68
CA LYS A 12 22.83 17.27 -13.20
C LYS A 12 21.53 16.73 -12.60
N VAL A 13 20.52 16.44 -13.40
CA VAL A 13 19.21 16.03 -12.92
C VAL A 13 18.98 14.56 -13.31
N GLY A 14 18.79 13.71 -12.31
CA GLY A 14 18.54 12.28 -12.51
C GLY A 14 17.21 12.05 -13.22
N VAL A 15 17.19 11.12 -14.17
CA VAL A 15 15.97 10.71 -14.88
C VAL A 15 15.48 9.40 -14.31
N ALA A 16 14.22 9.38 -13.85
CA ALA A 16 13.59 8.15 -13.36
C ALA A 16 13.31 7.18 -14.52
N SER A 17 13.49 5.88 -14.29
CA SER A 17 13.19 4.86 -15.31
C SER A 17 11.68 4.84 -15.61
N PRO A 18 11.24 4.58 -16.85
CA PRO A 18 9.80 4.58 -17.19
C PRO A 18 8.91 3.72 -16.26
N ALA A 19 9.47 2.65 -15.70
CA ALA A 19 8.79 1.82 -14.71
C ALA A 19 8.59 2.55 -13.37
N ASP A 20 9.62 3.23 -12.86
CA ASP A 20 9.54 4.03 -11.62
C ASP A 20 8.59 5.21 -11.79
N GLN A 21 8.59 5.81 -12.98
CA GLN A 21 7.66 6.87 -13.35
C GLN A 21 6.19 6.39 -13.21
N ALA A 22 5.87 5.27 -13.86
CA ALA A 22 4.53 4.70 -13.81
C ALA A 22 4.16 4.24 -12.38
N LYS A 23 5.12 3.69 -11.65
CA LYS A 23 4.94 3.25 -10.26
C LYS A 23 4.59 4.42 -9.34
N TYR A 24 5.36 5.52 -9.36
CA TYR A 24 5.07 6.68 -8.52
C TYR A 24 3.68 7.24 -8.83
N PHE A 25 3.33 7.39 -10.12
CA PHE A 25 2.00 7.89 -10.49
C PHE A 25 0.89 7.00 -9.91
N SER A 26 1.02 5.68 -10.04
CA SER A 26 0.07 4.72 -9.50
C SER A 26 0.00 4.76 -7.96
N ASP A 27 1.15 4.86 -7.29
CA ASP A 27 1.23 4.92 -5.83
C ASP A 27 0.62 6.24 -5.30
N LEU A 28 0.91 7.37 -5.94
CA LEU A 28 0.29 8.66 -5.61
C LEU A 28 -1.23 8.61 -5.83
N PHE A 29 -1.69 8.06 -6.96
CA PHE A 29 -3.14 7.89 -7.19
C PHE A 29 -3.80 7.05 -6.09
N HIS A 30 -3.15 5.99 -5.63
CA HIS A 30 -3.69 5.16 -4.55
C HIS A 30 -3.68 5.87 -3.20
N ALA A 31 -2.60 6.55 -2.84
CA ALA A 31 -2.51 7.29 -1.58
C ALA A 31 -3.58 8.40 -1.53
N THR A 32 -3.75 9.13 -2.62
CA THR A 32 -4.72 10.24 -2.75
C THR A 32 -6.16 9.77 -2.63
N ARG A 33 -6.51 8.68 -3.32
CA ARG A 33 -7.82 8.05 -3.20
C ARG A 33 -8.09 7.45 -1.83
N SER A 34 -7.07 6.90 -1.18
CA SER A 34 -7.21 6.30 0.16
C SER A 34 -7.53 7.38 1.20
N LEU A 35 -6.92 8.55 1.07
CA LEU A 35 -7.11 9.70 1.95
C LEU A 35 -8.23 10.65 1.49
N ASN A 36 -8.95 10.31 0.42
CA ASN A 36 -10.05 11.10 -0.14
C ASN A 36 -9.67 12.56 -0.45
N PHE A 37 -8.49 12.78 -1.03
CA PHE A 37 -8.09 14.08 -1.55
C PHE A 37 -7.82 14.02 -3.05
N ASP A 38 -8.18 15.09 -3.76
CA ASP A 38 -7.81 15.27 -5.15
C ASP A 38 -6.37 15.78 -5.23
N PHE A 39 -5.60 15.24 -6.18
CA PHE A 39 -4.27 15.75 -6.49
C PHE A 39 -4.22 16.32 -7.90
N TYR A 40 -3.36 17.30 -8.06
CA TYR A 40 -3.00 17.86 -9.34
C TYR A 40 -1.55 17.50 -9.65
N TRP A 41 -1.29 17.11 -10.89
CA TRP A 41 0.07 16.93 -11.35
C TRP A 41 0.75 18.29 -11.54
N TYR A 42 2.05 18.36 -11.24
CA TYR A 42 2.77 19.62 -11.29
C TYR A 42 2.78 20.25 -12.70
N PHE A 43 3.07 19.46 -13.74
CA PHE A 43 3.00 19.89 -15.14
C PHE A 43 2.23 18.89 -16.01
N ALA A 44 1.17 19.31 -16.71
CA ALA A 44 0.49 18.40 -17.64
C ALA A 44 1.41 17.99 -18.80
N PHE A 45 2.11 18.96 -19.39
CA PHE A 45 2.99 18.78 -20.54
C PHE A 45 4.44 19.07 -20.16
N ASP A 46 5.36 18.41 -20.84
CA ASP A 46 6.76 18.85 -20.85
C ASP A 46 6.82 20.29 -21.38
N THR A 47 7.80 21.04 -20.89
CA THR A 47 7.98 22.46 -21.21
C THR A 47 9.32 22.68 -21.89
N ASP A 48 9.34 23.50 -22.92
CA ASP A 48 10.53 23.91 -23.68
C ASP A 48 11.14 25.24 -23.17
N PHE A 49 10.43 25.96 -22.31
CA PHE A 49 10.81 27.31 -21.85
C PHE A 49 11.96 27.37 -20.83
N PHE A 50 12.29 26.28 -20.13
CA PHE A 50 13.29 26.26 -19.05
C PHE A 50 14.48 25.37 -19.40
N SER A 51 15.20 25.72 -20.46
CA SER A 51 16.38 24.97 -20.93
C SER A 51 17.50 24.85 -19.91
N GLU A 52 17.53 25.69 -18.85
CA GLU A 52 18.56 25.68 -17.81
C GLU A 52 18.20 24.92 -16.53
N ILE A 53 16.91 24.59 -16.29
CA ILE A 53 16.45 24.05 -15.00
C ILE A 53 15.58 22.78 -15.12
N ALA A 54 14.87 22.52 -16.22
CA ALA A 54 13.83 21.49 -16.19
C ALA A 54 14.11 20.29 -17.10
N ASN A 55 14.31 19.13 -16.49
CA ASN A 55 14.04 17.87 -17.16
C ASN A 55 12.53 17.72 -17.38
N ASP A 56 12.14 16.94 -18.38
CA ASP A 56 10.74 16.70 -18.74
C ASP A 56 9.91 16.26 -17.50
N PHE A 57 8.98 17.10 -17.00
CA PHE A 57 8.15 16.80 -15.80
C PHE A 57 6.70 16.43 -16.15
N GLY A 58 6.34 16.53 -17.43
CA GLY A 58 5.00 16.31 -17.94
C GLY A 58 4.56 14.85 -17.92
N VAL A 59 3.25 14.63 -17.82
CA VAL A 59 2.64 13.34 -18.15
C VAL A 59 2.54 13.17 -19.67
N PHE A 60 2.42 14.28 -20.39
CA PHE A 60 2.42 14.39 -21.85
C PHE A 60 3.72 15.01 -22.35
N TYR A 61 4.14 14.64 -23.55
CA TYR A 61 5.16 15.38 -24.29
C TYR A 61 4.66 16.77 -24.71
N VAL A 62 5.57 17.67 -25.10
CA VAL A 62 5.25 19.02 -25.61
C VAL A 62 4.22 18.99 -26.74
N ASN A 63 4.26 17.96 -27.60
CA ASN A 63 3.34 17.78 -28.71
C ASN A 63 1.93 17.28 -28.31
N GLY A 64 1.67 17.10 -27.01
CA GLY A 64 0.39 16.62 -26.47
C GLY A 64 0.20 15.10 -26.49
N THR A 65 1.21 14.34 -26.88
CA THR A 65 1.15 12.87 -26.84
C THR A 65 1.38 12.36 -25.42
N LEU A 66 0.52 11.46 -24.94
CA LEU A 66 0.69 10.80 -23.64
C LEU A 66 1.94 9.92 -23.66
N LYS A 67 2.79 10.00 -22.63
CA LYS A 67 3.99 9.14 -22.57
C LYS A 67 3.59 7.67 -22.45
N SER A 68 4.30 6.80 -23.17
CA SER A 68 3.90 5.40 -23.39
C SER A 68 3.82 4.59 -22.09
N ASN A 69 4.67 4.89 -21.11
CA ASN A 69 4.63 4.28 -19.78
C ASN A 69 3.33 4.58 -19.01
N PHE A 70 2.70 5.74 -19.23
CA PHE A 70 1.39 6.05 -18.67
C PHE A 70 0.25 5.49 -19.52
N GLN A 71 0.40 5.46 -20.85
CA GLN A 71 -0.60 4.86 -21.74
C GLN A 71 -0.80 3.36 -21.45
N GLN A 72 0.27 2.65 -21.08
CA GLN A 72 0.25 1.24 -20.71
C GLN A 72 -0.16 1.00 -19.25
N LEU A 73 -0.18 2.05 -18.43
CA LEU A 73 -0.46 1.94 -17.00
C LEU A 73 -1.95 1.68 -16.76
N THR A 74 -2.27 0.51 -16.20
CA THR A 74 -3.62 0.20 -15.72
C THR A 74 -3.66 0.27 -14.20
N ILE A 75 -4.28 1.33 -13.67
CA ILE A 75 -4.45 1.50 -12.21
C ILE A 75 -5.80 0.89 -11.79
N ARG A 76 -5.76 -0.26 -11.11
CA ARG A 76 -6.97 -0.90 -10.60
C ARG A 76 -7.37 -0.28 -9.27
N GLN A 77 -8.61 0.16 -9.14
CA GLN A 77 -9.10 0.67 -7.85
C GLN A 77 -8.94 -0.39 -6.75
N ARG A 78 -8.52 0.08 -5.58
CA ARG A 78 -8.37 -0.75 -4.39
C ARG A 78 -9.71 -0.77 -3.67
N ASP A 79 -10.19 -1.98 -3.46
CA ASP A 79 -11.49 -2.24 -2.90
C ASP A 79 -11.38 -2.20 -1.36
N PRO A 80 -11.95 -1.19 -0.68
CA PRO A 80 -11.82 -1.07 0.77
C PRO A 80 -12.59 -2.21 1.45
N ARG A 81 -11.95 -2.84 2.44
CA ARG A 81 -12.52 -3.94 3.21
C ARG A 81 -12.21 -3.77 4.70
N ALA A 82 -13.02 -4.38 5.55
CA ALA A 82 -12.68 -4.58 6.94
C ALA A 82 -12.28 -6.05 7.13
N ILE A 83 -11.21 -6.30 7.89
CA ILE A 83 -10.78 -7.66 8.26
C ILE A 83 -11.39 -7.95 9.63
N ARG A 84 -12.40 -8.83 9.67
CA ARG A 84 -13.17 -9.14 10.87
C ARG A 84 -12.85 -10.54 11.39
N ASN A 85 -12.51 -10.66 12.67
CA ASN A 85 -12.39 -11.97 13.30
C ASN A 85 -13.79 -12.59 13.47
N VAL A 86 -13.94 -13.85 13.05
CA VAL A 86 -15.23 -14.55 13.04
C VAL A 86 -15.73 -14.84 14.46
N GLY A 87 -14.85 -15.12 15.42
CA GLY A 87 -15.20 -15.39 16.82
C GLY A 87 -15.56 -14.11 17.58
N SER A 88 -14.59 -13.22 17.74
CA SER A 88 -14.75 -12.00 18.58
C SER A 88 -15.58 -10.90 17.91
N LYS A 89 -15.80 -10.99 16.60
CA LYS A 89 -16.45 -9.96 15.77
C LYS A 89 -15.71 -8.63 15.69
N GLN A 90 -14.52 -8.55 16.28
CA GLN A 90 -13.65 -7.37 16.22
C GLN A 90 -13.01 -7.20 14.84
N LEU A 91 -12.51 -6.00 14.57
CA LEU A 91 -11.87 -5.59 13.34
C LEU A 91 -10.37 -5.40 13.55
N LEU A 92 -9.57 -5.81 12.57
CA LEU A 92 -8.15 -5.45 12.52
C LEU A 92 -8.05 -3.93 12.44
N SER A 93 -7.33 -3.35 13.39
CA SER A 93 -7.25 -1.90 13.61
C SER A 93 -5.79 -1.51 13.73
N GLU A 94 -5.39 -0.45 13.02
CA GLU A 94 -4.07 0.15 13.23
C GLU A 94 -4.06 1.19 14.34
N SER A 95 -2.90 1.36 14.96
CA SER A 95 -2.57 2.47 15.83
C SER A 95 -1.07 2.74 15.73
N GLU A 96 -0.69 3.89 15.17
CA GLU A 96 0.71 4.26 14.91
C GLU A 96 1.46 3.21 14.07
N ASP A 97 2.36 2.45 14.70
CA ASP A 97 3.12 1.37 14.06
C ASP A 97 2.56 -0.03 14.39
N ASN A 98 1.52 -0.12 15.22
CA ASN A 98 1.00 -1.37 15.76
C ASN A 98 -0.36 -1.76 15.17
N VAL A 99 -0.73 -3.03 15.33
CA VAL A 99 -2.05 -3.58 14.96
C VAL A 99 -2.67 -4.37 16.11
N SER A 100 -3.98 -4.23 16.27
CA SER A 100 -4.76 -4.98 17.27
C SER A 100 -6.16 -5.27 16.76
N MET A 101 -6.87 -6.19 17.40
CA MET A 101 -8.29 -6.39 17.15
C MET A 101 -9.12 -5.49 18.08
N SER A 102 -9.99 -4.66 17.52
CA SER A 102 -10.87 -3.78 18.29
C SER A 102 -12.31 -3.79 17.79
N SER A 103 -13.25 -3.38 18.63
CA SER A 103 -14.65 -3.19 18.20
C SER A 103 -14.73 -2.09 17.14
N LYS A 104 -15.76 -2.16 16.29
CA LYS A 104 -16.03 -1.07 15.32
C LYS A 104 -16.17 0.26 16.07
N SER A 105 -15.34 1.24 15.73
CA SER A 105 -15.36 2.54 16.40
C SER A 105 -16.54 3.40 15.92
N LYS A 106 -16.99 4.31 16.79
CA LYS A 106 -17.93 5.40 16.41
C LYS A 106 -17.18 6.65 15.92
N ASP A 107 -15.90 6.78 16.25
CA ASP A 107 -15.03 7.83 15.76
C ASP A 107 -14.67 7.55 14.30
N TRP A 108 -14.93 8.51 13.41
CA TRP A 108 -14.70 8.37 11.98
C TRP A 108 -13.20 8.26 11.63
N VAL A 109 -12.32 8.86 12.42
CA VAL A 109 -10.86 8.76 12.25
C VAL A 109 -10.43 7.33 12.51
N VAL A 110 -10.89 6.76 13.62
CA VAL A 110 -10.59 5.37 13.99
C VAL A 110 -11.26 4.38 13.04
N GLN A 111 -12.44 4.69 12.49
CA GLN A 111 -13.02 3.87 11.43
C GLN A 111 -12.12 3.79 10.20
N GLY A 112 -11.42 4.87 9.84
CA GLY A 112 -10.42 4.86 8.77
C GLY A 112 -9.28 3.86 9.04
N GLN A 113 -8.85 3.76 10.30
CA GLN A 113 -7.81 2.83 10.80
C GLN A 113 -8.28 1.36 10.85
N GLN A 114 -9.56 1.09 10.56
CA GLN A 114 -10.15 -0.25 10.48
C GLN A 114 -10.37 -0.72 9.04
N VAL A 115 -9.90 0.06 8.05
CA VAL A 115 -10.09 -0.23 6.62
C VAL A 115 -8.77 -0.63 5.98
N TRP A 116 -8.82 -1.71 5.23
CA TRP A 116 -7.67 -2.36 4.62
C TRP A 116 -7.94 -2.65 3.14
N PHE A 117 -6.87 -2.75 2.37
CA PHE A 117 -6.86 -3.21 1.00
C PHE A 117 -6.08 -4.52 0.92
N PHE A 118 -6.64 -5.52 0.24
CA PHE A 118 -5.92 -6.74 -0.08
C PHE A 118 -5.56 -6.75 -1.57
N HIS A 119 -4.25 -6.79 -1.85
CA HIS A 119 -3.74 -6.84 -3.21
C HIS A 119 -3.36 -8.27 -3.55
N SER A 120 -4.20 -8.97 -4.31
CA SER A 120 -3.89 -10.35 -4.73
C SER A 120 -2.61 -10.44 -5.57
N ALA A 121 -2.33 -9.44 -6.40
CA ALA A 121 -1.14 -9.42 -7.26
C ALA A 121 0.18 -9.24 -6.48
N THR A 122 0.20 -8.35 -5.47
CA THR A 122 1.41 -8.12 -4.65
C THR A 122 1.41 -8.89 -3.34
N GLN A 123 0.31 -9.58 -3.03
CA GLN A 123 0.01 -10.29 -1.78
C GLN A 123 0.14 -9.41 -0.54
N GLN A 124 -0.01 -8.09 -0.67
CA GLN A 124 0.08 -7.17 0.46
C GLN A 124 -1.29 -6.86 1.05
N VAL A 125 -1.32 -6.72 2.38
CA VAL A 125 -2.44 -6.15 3.13
C VAL A 125 -2.03 -4.74 3.52
N ARG A 126 -2.71 -3.75 2.94
CA ARG A 126 -2.36 -2.33 3.10
C ARG A 126 -3.42 -1.61 3.91
N SER A 127 -3.00 -0.81 4.88
CA SER A 127 -3.88 0.09 5.61
C SER A 127 -4.36 1.22 4.71
N LYS A 128 -5.65 1.57 4.78
CA LYS A 128 -6.20 2.72 4.06
C LYS A 128 -5.73 4.05 4.65
N SER A 129 -5.65 4.16 5.97
CA SER A 129 -5.35 5.43 6.64
C SER A 129 -3.87 5.81 6.59
N SER A 130 -2.96 4.84 6.52
CA SER A 130 -1.51 5.10 6.56
C SER A 130 -0.76 4.70 5.28
N ASP A 131 -1.39 3.97 4.34
CA ASP A 131 -0.74 3.30 3.18
C ASP A 131 0.47 2.43 3.58
N ARG A 132 0.47 1.91 4.81
CA ARG A 132 1.46 0.96 5.33
C ARG A 132 1.00 -0.48 5.18
N CYS A 133 1.95 -1.40 5.11
CA CYS A 133 1.73 -2.83 4.92
C CYS A 133 1.78 -3.58 6.24
N LEU A 134 0.96 -4.63 6.35
CA LEU A 134 1.04 -5.61 7.42
C LEU A 134 2.32 -6.45 7.26
N ASP A 135 3.18 -6.43 8.27
CA ASP A 135 4.52 -7.01 8.24
C ASP A 135 4.74 -7.96 9.41
N ALA A 136 5.27 -9.16 9.13
CA ALA A 136 5.57 -10.18 10.13
C ALA A 136 6.91 -10.87 9.85
N TYR A 137 7.99 -10.29 10.35
CA TYR A 137 9.36 -10.82 10.15
C TYR A 137 9.77 -11.95 11.10
N GLN A 138 8.95 -12.24 12.13
CA GLN A 138 9.23 -13.25 13.15
C GLN A 138 8.41 -14.51 12.92
N GLY A 139 9.04 -15.56 12.36
CA GLY A 139 8.40 -16.82 12.01
C GLY A 139 8.22 -17.82 13.16
N TRP A 140 7.63 -17.39 14.27
CA TRP A 140 7.33 -18.24 15.43
C TRP A 140 6.02 -17.84 16.10
N ASP A 141 5.50 -18.71 16.96
CA ASP A 141 4.29 -18.46 17.73
C ASP A 141 4.45 -17.22 18.62
N GLY A 142 3.56 -16.26 18.47
CA GLY A 142 3.62 -14.97 19.16
C GLY A 142 4.47 -13.92 18.46
N GLY A 143 5.00 -14.23 17.27
CA GLY A 143 5.78 -13.33 16.42
C GLY A 143 5.06 -12.02 16.15
N ILE A 144 5.81 -10.92 16.14
CA ILE A 144 5.26 -9.57 15.98
C ILE A 144 4.65 -9.42 14.59
N VAL A 145 3.42 -8.91 14.57
CA VAL A 145 2.78 -8.36 13.36
C VAL A 145 2.60 -6.86 13.60
N HIS A 146 3.04 -6.04 12.66
CA HIS A 146 3.06 -4.59 12.80
C HIS A 146 2.86 -3.90 11.44
N LEU A 147 2.87 -2.57 11.44
CA LEU A 147 2.83 -1.77 10.23
C LEU A 147 4.23 -1.39 9.82
N TYR A 148 4.53 -1.58 8.54
CA TYR A 148 5.79 -1.13 7.95
C TYR A 148 5.54 -0.48 6.58
N ARG A 149 6.51 0.30 6.09
CA ARG A 149 6.43 0.82 4.72
C ARG A 149 6.27 -0.33 3.73
N CYS A 150 5.42 -0.15 2.73
CA CYS A 150 5.18 -1.20 1.74
C CYS A 150 6.38 -1.39 0.82
N LEU A 151 6.91 -2.60 0.77
CA LEU A 151 8.03 -2.99 -0.07
C LEU A 151 7.59 -4.16 -0.96
N ASP A 152 7.59 -3.95 -2.28
CA ASP A 152 7.03 -4.93 -3.23
C ASP A 152 7.80 -6.26 -3.23
N GLY A 153 9.09 -6.25 -2.91
CA GLY A 153 9.94 -7.44 -2.76
C GLY A 153 10.04 -8.01 -1.34
N GLU A 154 9.42 -7.38 -0.33
CA GLU A 154 9.56 -7.81 1.06
C GLU A 154 8.71 -9.07 1.33
N ALA A 155 9.39 -10.17 1.63
CA ALA A 155 8.79 -11.48 1.82
C ALA A 155 7.93 -11.54 3.10
N ASN A 156 8.25 -10.70 4.10
CA ASN A 156 7.53 -10.62 5.38
C ASN A 156 6.21 -9.84 5.28
N GLN A 157 5.92 -9.23 4.13
CA GLN A 157 4.70 -8.48 3.86
C GLN A 157 3.71 -9.23 2.95
N LYS A 158 3.94 -10.54 2.77
CA LYS A 158 3.19 -11.36 1.82
C LYS A 158 2.19 -12.25 2.56
N TRP A 159 0.92 -12.05 2.24
CA TRP A 159 -0.23 -12.72 2.84
C TRP A 159 -1.11 -13.36 1.76
N ALA A 160 -1.56 -14.58 2.01
CA ALA A 160 -2.48 -15.31 1.16
C ALA A 160 -3.81 -15.51 1.89
N PHE A 161 -4.89 -14.99 1.32
CA PHE A 161 -6.24 -15.27 1.81
C PHE A 161 -6.73 -16.62 1.27
N GLU A 162 -6.96 -17.57 2.16
CA GLU A 162 -7.56 -18.87 1.84
C GLU A 162 -9.08 -18.79 2.00
N SER A 163 -9.81 -18.72 0.89
CA SER A 163 -11.27 -18.52 0.90
C SER A 163 -12.05 -19.69 1.49
N SER A 164 -11.53 -20.92 1.41
CA SER A 164 -12.19 -22.11 1.96
C SER A 164 -12.25 -22.10 3.49
N THR A 165 -11.25 -21.52 4.15
CA THR A 165 -11.18 -21.46 5.63
C THR A 165 -11.33 -20.05 6.18
N GLY A 166 -11.28 -19.02 5.34
CA GLY A 166 -11.25 -17.61 5.76
C GLY A 166 -9.94 -17.20 6.43
N LYS A 167 -8.86 -17.99 6.31
CA LYS A 167 -7.59 -17.73 6.99
C LYS A 167 -6.70 -16.82 6.16
N LEU A 168 -6.05 -15.88 6.82
CA LEU A 168 -5.00 -15.07 6.20
C LEU A 168 -3.65 -15.68 6.57
N LYS A 169 -3.07 -16.43 5.64
CA LYS A 169 -1.83 -17.19 5.82
C LYS A 169 -0.63 -16.34 5.46
N HIS A 170 0.44 -16.46 6.22
CA HIS A 170 1.70 -15.84 5.85
C HIS A 170 2.35 -16.63 4.71
N VAL A 171 2.85 -15.94 3.67
CA VAL A 171 3.38 -16.60 2.47
C VAL A 171 4.78 -17.16 2.71
N THR A 172 5.61 -16.49 3.50
CA THR A 172 7.01 -16.89 3.72
C THR A 172 7.14 -17.89 4.87
N HIS A 173 6.69 -17.51 6.06
CA HIS A 173 6.53 -18.40 7.21
C HIS A 173 5.34 -19.36 7.03
N LYS A 174 5.58 -20.47 6.31
CA LYS A 174 4.56 -21.50 6.04
C LYS A 174 4.03 -22.10 7.35
N GLY A 175 2.72 -22.35 7.40
CA GLY A 175 2.04 -22.89 8.58
C GLY A 175 1.56 -21.82 9.57
N PHE A 176 1.94 -20.56 9.37
CA PHE A 176 1.50 -19.45 10.21
C PHE A 176 0.36 -18.64 9.60
N CYS A 177 -0.52 -18.15 10.45
CA CYS A 177 -1.68 -17.33 10.13
C CYS A 177 -1.65 -16.02 10.92
N LEU A 178 -2.37 -15.02 10.43
CA LEU A 178 -2.73 -13.85 11.22
C LEU A 178 -3.64 -14.29 12.36
N ASP A 179 -3.17 -14.11 13.58
CA ASP A 179 -3.83 -14.55 14.80
C ASP A 179 -4.09 -13.37 15.76
N THR A 180 -5.01 -13.56 16.69
CA THR A 180 -5.27 -12.61 17.78
C THR A 180 -5.17 -13.32 19.11
N ASP A 181 -4.50 -12.70 20.08
CA ASP A 181 -4.41 -13.17 21.46
C ASP A 181 -5.29 -12.31 22.39
N PRO A 182 -6.48 -12.82 22.80
CA PRO A 182 -7.35 -12.09 23.72
C PRO A 182 -6.75 -11.92 25.13
N ALA A 183 -5.85 -12.81 25.55
CA ALA A 183 -5.18 -12.70 26.86
C ALA A 183 -4.13 -11.58 26.88
N GLN A 184 -3.65 -11.15 25.71
CA GLN A 184 -2.73 -10.03 25.54
C GLN A 184 -3.43 -8.81 24.93
N ASN A 185 -4.60 -8.44 25.46
CA ASN A 185 -5.37 -7.26 25.03
C ASN A 185 -5.68 -7.26 23.52
N ASN A 186 -6.08 -8.41 22.98
CA ASN A 186 -6.38 -8.60 21.56
C ASN A 186 -5.19 -8.23 20.64
N LYS A 187 -3.97 -8.46 21.11
CA LYS A 187 -2.74 -8.34 20.30
C LYS A 187 -2.88 -9.17 19.04
N VAL A 188 -2.52 -8.58 17.90
CA VAL A 188 -2.40 -9.31 16.65
C VAL A 188 -0.98 -9.86 16.52
N GLN A 189 -0.86 -11.10 16.12
CA GLN A 189 0.41 -11.82 16.10
C GLN A 189 0.45 -12.85 14.99
N LEU A 190 1.66 -13.37 14.74
CA LEU A 190 1.87 -14.54 13.93
C LEU A 190 1.76 -15.77 14.84
N TYR A 191 0.92 -16.73 14.46
CA TYR A 191 0.74 -17.98 15.20
C TYR A 191 0.43 -19.13 14.26
N GLY A 192 0.74 -20.36 14.67
CA GLY A 192 0.38 -21.56 13.93
C GLY A 192 -1.10 -21.55 13.54
N CYS A 193 -1.39 -21.81 12.26
CA CYS A 193 -2.76 -21.84 11.77
C CYS A 193 -3.57 -22.90 12.53
N SER A 194 -4.58 -22.47 13.28
CA SER A 194 -5.53 -23.40 13.91
C SER A 194 -6.26 -24.23 12.84
N PRO A 195 -6.76 -25.44 13.15
CA PRO A 195 -7.60 -26.25 12.26
C PRO A 195 -8.80 -25.50 11.69
#